data_AF-A0A4P8GDU4-F1
#
_entry.id   AF-A0A4P8GDU4-F1
#
_cell.length_a   1.000
_cell.length_b   1.000
_cell.length_c   1.000
_cell.angle_alpha   90.00
_cell.angle_beta   90.00
_cell.angle_gamma   90.00
#
_symmetry.space_group_name_H-M   'P 1'
#
loop_
_entity.id
_entity.type
_entity.pdbx_description
1 polymer ?
#
loop_
_entity_poly.entity_id
_entity_poly.type
_entity_poly.pdbx_seq_one_letter_code
_entity_poly.pdbx_strand_id
1 'polypeptide(L)'
;AKGTATAGKVADEFIPPGMERPFRPVNPEFPPNKAVVDAMESPRIKGMTACDGTDCSEIASKLLAAAGGKGKVIEVRPTQRSNLNLYENGNEVPGQAYHQVYTDGRYVYDPRLSSQPIPKGDWEQHIKGMNPDGVTISDKLQGLR
;
A
#
# COMPACT_ATOMS: atom_id res chain seq x y z
N ALA A 1 -20.53 -34.08 -28.51
CA ALA A 1 -21.19 -33.04 -27.71
C ALA A 1 -20.14 -32.03 -27.27
N LYS A 2 -20.30 -30.76 -27.65
CA LYS A 2 -19.37 -29.68 -27.29
C LYS A 2 -19.56 -29.35 -25.80
N GLY A 3 -18.49 -29.45 -25.02
CA GLY A 3 -18.44 -28.98 -23.64
C GLY A 3 -18.62 -27.46 -23.65
N THR A 4 -19.68 -27.01 -23.00
CA THR A 4 -19.92 -25.60 -22.71
C THR A 4 -18.90 -25.15 -21.68
N ALA A 5 -17.90 -24.39 -22.12
CA ALA A 5 -17.09 -23.57 -21.24
C ALA A 5 -18.00 -22.53 -20.60
N THR A 6 -18.16 -22.59 -19.29
CA THR A 6 -18.73 -21.50 -18.50
C THR A 6 -17.77 -20.32 -18.61
N ALA A 7 -18.23 -19.27 -19.29
CA ALA A 7 -17.60 -17.97 -19.27
C ALA A 7 -17.55 -17.50 -17.81
N GLY A 8 -16.35 -17.56 -17.22
CA GLY A 8 -16.06 -16.92 -15.95
C GLY A 8 -16.34 -15.43 -16.09
N LYS A 9 -17.29 -14.95 -15.31
CA LYS A 9 -17.62 -13.54 -15.14
C LYS A 9 -16.33 -12.83 -14.73
N VAL A 10 -15.73 -12.05 -15.64
CA VAL A 10 -14.62 -11.15 -15.32
C VAL A 10 -15.20 -10.16 -14.33
N ALA A 11 -14.88 -10.31 -13.04
CA ALA A 11 -15.16 -9.27 -12.07
C ALA A 11 -14.38 -8.03 -12.55
N ASP A 12 -15.05 -6.88 -12.63
CA ASP A 12 -14.39 -5.62 -12.97
C ASP A 12 -13.15 -5.47 -12.07
N GLU A 13 -11.98 -5.59 -12.68
CA GLU A 13 -10.71 -5.61 -11.95
C GLU A 13 -10.50 -4.19 -11.42
N PHE A 14 -10.46 -4.04 -10.09
CA PHE A 14 -10.33 -2.72 -9.45
C PHE A 14 -9.05 -2.03 -9.96
N ILE A 15 -9.22 -0.87 -10.58
CA ILE A 15 -8.12 0.00 -11.00
C ILE A 15 -7.96 1.08 -9.90
N PRO A 16 -6.84 1.07 -9.15
CA PRO A 16 -6.58 2.07 -8.13
C PRO A 16 -6.55 3.48 -8.73
N PRO A 17 -6.99 4.52 -7.99
CA PRO A 17 -6.87 5.91 -8.46
C PRO A 17 -5.42 6.25 -8.87
N GLY A 18 -5.24 7.07 -9.90
CA GLY A 18 -3.90 7.38 -10.41
C GLY A 18 -3.22 6.26 -11.20
N MET A 19 -3.93 5.17 -11.50
CA MET A 19 -3.45 4.08 -12.36
C MET A 19 -4.34 3.92 -13.61
N GLU A 20 -3.75 3.39 -14.69
CA GLU A 20 -4.48 3.01 -15.92
C GLU A 20 -4.86 1.52 -15.96
N ARG A 21 -4.29 0.74 -15.04
CA ARG A 21 -4.47 -0.70 -14.91
C ARG A 21 -4.45 -1.12 -13.43
N PRO A 22 -4.95 -2.31 -13.10
CA PRO A 22 -4.82 -2.88 -11.77
C PRO A 22 -3.35 -3.03 -11.35
N PHE A 23 -3.12 -3.15 -10.04
CA PHE A 23 -1.81 -3.54 -9.53
C PHE A 23 -1.43 -4.91 -10.08
N ARG A 24 -0.17 -5.07 -10.49
CA ARG A 24 0.34 -6.38 -10.91
C ARG A 24 0.16 -7.38 -9.76
N PRO A 25 -0.19 -8.63 -10.06
CA PRO A 25 -0.22 -9.68 -9.05
C PRO A 25 1.19 -9.90 -8.49
N VAL A 26 1.26 -10.50 -7.30
CA VAL A 26 2.53 -10.94 -6.71
C VAL A 26 3.27 -11.89 -7.64
N ASN A 27 4.60 -11.75 -7.73
CA ASN A 27 5.42 -12.63 -8.54
C ASN A 27 5.70 -13.95 -7.77
N PRO A 28 5.28 -15.12 -8.26
CA PRO A 28 5.53 -16.40 -7.59
C PRO A 28 7.01 -16.75 -7.43
N GLU A 29 7.89 -16.31 -8.33
CA GLU A 29 9.34 -16.53 -8.27
C GLU A 29 10.02 -15.63 -7.22
N PHE A 30 9.36 -14.53 -6.85
CA PHE A 30 9.82 -13.60 -5.84
C PHE A 30 8.67 -13.31 -4.86
N PRO A 31 8.29 -14.29 -4.03
CA PRO A 31 7.12 -14.17 -3.18
C PRO A 31 7.29 -13.08 -2.12
N PRO A 32 6.18 -12.47 -1.65
CA PRO A 32 6.23 -11.52 -0.56
C PRO A 32 6.68 -12.18 0.76
N ASN A 33 7.14 -11.36 1.70
CA ASN A 33 7.50 -11.79 3.04
C ASN A 33 6.26 -12.29 3.79
N LYS A 34 6.17 -13.62 3.94
CA LYS A 34 5.04 -14.30 4.58
C LYS A 34 4.74 -13.78 5.99
N ALA A 35 5.75 -13.51 6.81
CA ALA A 35 5.52 -13.03 8.18
C ALA A 35 4.80 -11.66 8.20
N VAL A 36 5.08 -10.82 7.20
CA VAL A 36 4.44 -9.50 7.07
C VAL A 36 3.02 -9.64 6.51
N VAL A 37 2.81 -10.53 5.55
CA VAL A 37 1.46 -10.87 5.05
C VAL A 37 0.59 -11.41 6.18
N ASP A 38 1.10 -12.36 6.96
CA ASP A 38 0.38 -12.92 8.12
C ASP A 38 0.10 -11.83 9.17
N ALA A 39 1.01 -10.86 9.33
CA ALA A 39 0.79 -9.72 10.22
C ALA A 39 -0.31 -8.78 9.72
N MET A 40 -0.36 -8.45 8.42
CA MET A 40 -1.45 -7.66 7.82
C MET A 40 -2.82 -8.31 8.06
N GLU A 41 -2.87 -9.64 7.98
CA GLU A 41 -4.11 -10.40 8.20
C GLU A 41 -4.49 -10.56 9.68
N SER A 42 -3.57 -10.26 10.59
CA SER A 42 -3.80 -10.41 12.03
C SER A 42 -4.90 -9.48 12.54
N PRO A 43 -5.71 -9.89 13.54
CA PRO A 43 -6.72 -9.04 14.15
C PRO A 43 -6.15 -7.71 14.68
N ARG A 44 -4.89 -7.74 15.10
CA ARG A 44 -4.18 -6.56 15.62
C ARG A 44 -3.97 -5.50 14.53
N ILE A 45 -3.46 -5.87 13.36
CA ILE A 45 -3.26 -4.90 12.27
C ILE A 45 -4.60 -4.51 11.65
N LYS A 46 -5.55 -5.44 11.49
CA LYS A 46 -6.90 -5.11 11.01
C LYS A 46 -7.64 -4.14 11.92
N GLY A 47 -7.47 -4.27 13.24
CA GLY A 47 -8.02 -3.30 14.20
C GLY A 47 -7.39 -1.91 14.07
N MET A 48 -6.08 -1.86 13.77
CA MET A 48 -5.35 -0.60 13.52
C MET A 48 -5.78 0.07 12.20
N THR A 49 -6.01 -0.70 11.14
CA THR A 49 -6.40 -0.17 9.82
C THR A 49 -7.81 0.41 9.82
N ALA A 50 -8.70 -0.16 10.65
CA ALA A 50 -10.08 0.32 10.86
C ALA A 50 -10.19 1.52 11.81
N CYS A 51 -9.11 1.89 12.51
CA CYS A 51 -9.09 3.01 13.44
C CYS A 51 -8.46 4.23 12.78
N ASP A 52 -9.26 5.27 12.53
CA ASP A 52 -8.80 6.54 11.96
C ASP A 52 -7.76 7.25 12.85
N GLY A 53 -7.78 6.97 14.17
CA GLY A 53 -6.81 7.50 15.13
C GLY A 53 -5.45 6.82 15.11
N THR A 54 -5.30 5.71 14.37
CA THR A 54 -3.99 5.05 14.24
C THR A 54 -3.16 5.70 13.15
N ASP A 55 -1.93 6.07 13.46
CA ASP A 55 -1.03 6.64 12.45
C ASP A 55 -0.46 5.55 11.53
N CYS A 56 -0.32 5.87 10.23
CA CYS A 56 0.35 5.04 9.23
C CYS A 56 1.76 4.62 9.69
N SER A 57 2.46 5.50 10.41
CA SER A 57 3.78 5.24 10.99
C SER A 57 3.79 4.09 11.99
N GLU A 58 2.71 3.95 12.78
CA GLU A 58 2.57 2.86 13.75
C GLU A 58 2.36 1.53 13.05
N ILE A 59 1.47 1.48 12.05
CA ILE A 59 1.24 0.28 11.24
C ILE A 59 2.54 -0.15 10.57
N ALA A 60 3.23 0.77 9.89
CA ALA A 60 4.50 0.50 9.22
C ALA A 60 5.57 -0.04 10.18
N SER A 61 5.66 0.53 11.39
CA SER A 61 6.58 0.08 12.43
C SER A 61 6.27 -1.34 12.92
N LYS A 62 4.98 -1.69 13.04
CA LYS A 62 4.58 -3.06 13.44
C LYS A 62 4.83 -4.08 12.35
N LEU A 63 4.67 -3.70 11.08
CA LEU A 63 5.01 -4.57 9.94
C LEU A 63 6.54 -4.78 9.84
N LEU A 64 7.35 -3.75 10.09
CA LEU A 64 8.81 -3.89 10.19
C LEU A 64 9.22 -4.85 11.32
N ALA A 65 8.56 -4.76 12.48
CA ALA A 65 8.81 -5.68 13.59
C ALA A 65 8.43 -7.13 13.22
N ALA A 66 7.31 -7.34 12.51
CA ALA A 66 6.91 -8.66 12.01
C ALA A 66 7.93 -9.23 11.00
N ALA A 67 8.59 -8.37 10.23
CA ALA A 67 9.69 -8.76 9.34
C ALA A 67 11.00 -9.11 10.07
N GLY A 68 11.03 -9.04 11.41
CA GLY A 68 12.24 -9.23 12.20
C GLY A 68 13.26 -8.11 11.98
N GLY A 69 12.79 -6.89 11.68
CA GLY A 69 13.64 -5.73 11.40
C GLY A 69 14.29 -5.72 10.00
N LYS A 70 13.96 -6.69 9.15
CA LYS A 70 14.43 -6.72 7.75
C LYS A 70 13.54 -5.83 6.89
N GLY A 71 14.12 -5.17 5.89
CA GLY A 71 13.41 -4.18 5.09
C GLY A 71 13.51 -2.79 5.70
N LYS A 72 12.56 -1.90 5.41
CA LYS A 72 12.53 -0.54 5.93
C LYS A 72 11.15 0.09 5.83
N VAL A 73 10.94 1.14 6.62
CA VAL A 73 9.83 2.07 6.42
C VAL A 73 10.27 3.12 5.40
N ILE A 74 9.39 3.45 4.47
CA ILE A 74 9.53 4.59 3.57
C ILE A 74 8.42 5.60 3.86
N GLU A 75 8.72 6.86 3.63
CA GLU A 75 7.81 7.98 3.79
C GLU A 75 7.59 8.66 2.45
N VAL A 76 6.34 8.90 2.10
CA VAL A 76 5.97 9.81 1.02
C VAL A 76 5.54 11.15 1.59
N ARG A 77 6.00 12.22 0.94
CA ARG A 77 5.60 13.59 1.22
C ARG A 77 5.18 14.31 -0.05
N PRO A 78 4.16 15.17 0.03
CA PRO A 78 3.82 16.08 -1.05
C PRO A 78 4.90 17.17 -1.17
N THR A 79 5.12 17.68 -2.38
CA THR A 79 5.99 18.86 -2.62
C THR A 79 5.44 20.11 -1.94
N GLN A 80 4.12 20.23 -1.87
CA GLN A 80 3.39 21.29 -1.16
C GLN A 80 2.89 20.77 0.19
N ARG A 81 3.14 21.50 1.28
CA ARG A 81 2.79 21.04 2.64
C ARG A 81 1.31 20.71 2.76
N SER A 82 1.01 19.55 3.35
CA SER A 82 -0.35 19.06 3.61
C SER A 82 -1.23 18.97 2.35
N ASN A 83 -0.63 18.61 1.21
CA ASN A 83 -1.31 18.41 -0.07
C ASN A 83 -1.08 17.00 -0.63
N LEU A 84 -0.98 15.99 0.24
CA LEU A 84 -0.88 14.60 -0.18
C LEU A 84 -2.27 13.99 -0.25
N ASN A 85 -2.61 13.43 -1.40
CA ASN A 85 -3.80 12.64 -1.63
C ASN A 85 -3.44 11.16 -1.52
N LEU A 86 -4.21 10.43 -0.71
CA LEU A 86 -4.08 8.99 -0.52
C LEU A 86 -5.41 8.30 -0.87
N TYR A 87 -5.37 6.99 -1.08
CA TYR A 87 -6.55 6.15 -1.14
C TYR A 87 -6.50 5.13 -0.02
N GLU A 88 -7.37 5.30 0.98
CA GLU A 88 -7.40 4.47 2.19
C GLU A 88 -8.81 3.94 2.44
N ASN A 89 -8.92 2.64 2.73
CA ASN A 89 -10.16 1.96 3.07
C ASN A 89 -11.31 2.23 2.08
N GLY A 90 -10.97 2.33 0.79
CA GLY A 90 -11.94 2.57 -0.29
C GLY A 90 -12.26 4.04 -0.58
N ASN A 91 -11.65 4.98 0.13
CA ASN A 91 -11.94 6.42 0.01
C ASN A 91 -10.68 7.22 -0.35
N GLU A 92 -10.87 8.30 -1.11
CA GLU A 92 -9.83 9.31 -1.27
C GLU A 92 -9.71 10.14 0.02
N VAL A 93 -8.49 10.25 0.52
CA VAL A 93 -8.14 10.97 1.74
C VAL A 93 -7.17 12.09 1.35
N PRO A 94 -7.67 13.30 1.03
CA PRO A 94 -6.84 14.42 0.63
C PRO A 94 -6.17 15.11 1.82
N GLY A 95 -5.24 16.02 1.51
CA GLY A 95 -4.71 16.98 2.49
C GLY A 95 -3.76 16.40 3.55
N GLN A 96 -3.21 15.21 3.31
CA GLN A 96 -2.31 14.54 4.26
C GLN A 96 -0.93 15.20 4.28
N ALA A 97 -0.26 15.17 5.43
CA ALA A 97 1.08 15.75 5.58
C ALA A 97 2.20 14.81 5.08
N TYR A 98 2.02 13.51 5.28
CA TYR A 98 2.90 12.43 4.84
C TYR A 98 2.13 11.10 4.90
N HIS A 99 2.71 10.05 4.33
CA HIS A 99 2.28 8.67 4.57
C HIS A 99 3.51 7.78 4.74
N GLN A 100 3.45 6.85 5.67
CA GLN A 100 4.53 5.90 5.95
C GLN A 100 4.07 4.47 5.74
N VAL A 101 4.88 3.71 5.01
CA VAL A 101 4.60 2.31 4.67
C VAL A 101 5.84 1.46 4.86
N TYR A 102 5.64 0.19 5.21
CA TYR A 102 6.72 -0.79 5.24
C TYR A 102 6.98 -1.37 3.84
N THR A 103 8.25 -1.56 3.50
CA THR A 103 8.69 -2.28 2.30
C THR A 103 9.83 -3.25 2.62
N ASP A 104 9.79 -4.42 1.99
CA ASP A 104 10.90 -5.37 1.97
C ASP A 104 11.90 -5.09 0.82
N GLY A 105 11.70 -4.00 0.08
CA GLY A 105 12.46 -3.61 -1.10
C GLY A 105 11.81 -4.01 -2.42
N ARG A 106 10.95 -5.04 -2.44
CA ARG A 106 10.23 -5.49 -3.65
C ARG A 106 8.75 -5.13 -3.61
N TYR A 107 8.12 -5.30 -2.45
CA TYR A 107 6.72 -5.00 -2.23
C TYR A 107 6.55 -3.91 -1.18
N VAL A 108 5.46 -3.18 -1.30
CA VAL A 108 4.92 -2.29 -0.28
C VAL A 108 3.74 -3.00 0.38
N TYR A 109 3.70 -2.93 1.71
CA TYR A 109 2.67 -3.56 2.53
C TYR A 109 1.85 -2.44 3.18
N ASP A 110 0.79 -2.04 2.47
CA ASP A 110 -0.08 -0.93 2.84
C ASP A 110 -1.52 -1.45 3.05
N PRO A 111 -1.86 -1.90 4.27
CA PRO A 111 -3.12 -2.60 4.53
C PRO A 111 -4.36 -1.70 4.50
N ARG A 112 -4.21 -0.37 4.45
CA ARG A 112 -5.34 0.54 4.20
C ARG A 112 -5.62 0.69 2.70
N LEU A 113 -4.62 0.50 1.85
CA LEU A 113 -4.77 0.53 0.40
C LEU A 113 -5.15 -0.85 -0.17
N SER A 114 -4.53 -1.92 0.32
CA SER A 114 -4.71 -3.29 -0.22
C SER A 114 -4.46 -4.34 0.86
N SER A 115 -5.29 -5.39 0.89
CA SER A 115 -5.02 -6.58 1.71
C SER A 115 -3.87 -7.45 1.18
N GLN A 116 -3.43 -7.22 -0.06
CA GLN A 116 -2.32 -7.92 -0.68
C GLN A 116 -1.08 -7.02 -0.83
N PRO A 117 0.14 -7.56 -0.72
CA PRO A 117 1.37 -6.82 -0.99
C PRO A 117 1.38 -6.27 -2.43
N ILE A 118 1.75 -5.00 -2.58
CA ILE A 118 1.74 -4.30 -3.86
C ILE A 118 3.17 -4.24 -4.39
N PRO A 119 3.46 -4.62 -5.65
CA PRO A 119 4.79 -4.40 -6.23
C PRO A 119 5.20 -2.93 -6.08
N LYS A 120 6.40 -2.68 -5.53
CA LYS A 120 6.83 -1.33 -5.13
C LYS A 120 6.71 -0.30 -6.26
N GLY A 121 7.05 -0.68 -7.48
CA GLY A 121 6.92 0.21 -8.64
C GLY A 121 5.46 0.58 -8.98
N ASP A 122 4.51 -0.32 -8.73
CA ASP A 122 3.09 -0.04 -8.96
C ASP A 122 2.52 0.85 -7.84
N TRP A 123 2.94 0.63 -6.59
CA TRP A 123 2.59 1.53 -5.48
C TRP A 123 3.14 2.95 -5.72
N GLU A 124 4.40 3.08 -6.17
CA GLU A 124 5.00 4.37 -6.51
C GLU A 124 4.29 5.06 -7.68
N GLN A 125 3.85 4.29 -8.68
CA GLN A 125 3.09 4.82 -9.80
C GLN A 125 1.72 5.35 -9.34
N HIS A 126 1.00 4.58 -8.53
CA HIS A 126 -0.28 4.96 -7.95
C HIS A 126 -0.17 6.27 -7.15
N ILE A 127 0.78 6.33 -6.22
CA ILE A 127 1.02 7.51 -5.38
C ILE A 127 1.35 8.74 -6.23
N LYS A 128 2.21 8.61 -7.24
CA LYS A 128 2.54 9.71 -8.16
C LYS A 128 1.35 10.12 -9.03
N GLY A 129 0.54 9.16 -9.47
CA GLY A 129 -0.65 9.40 -10.28
C GLY A 129 -1.75 10.14 -9.52
N MET A 130 -1.92 9.85 -8.22
CA MET A 130 -2.84 10.61 -7.35
C MET A 130 -2.34 12.02 -6.99
N ASN A 131 -1.05 12.27 -7.17
CA ASN A 131 -0.39 13.50 -6.73
C ASN A 131 0.40 14.15 -7.88
N PRO A 132 -0.29 14.73 -8.89
CA PRO A 132 0.36 15.29 -10.08
C PRO A 132 1.26 16.49 -9.78
N ASP A 133 1.03 17.20 -8.67
CA ASP A 133 1.88 18.29 -8.16
C ASP A 133 3.26 17.79 -7.65
N GLY A 134 3.42 16.47 -7.57
CA GLY A 134 4.65 15.81 -7.22
C GLY A 134 4.74 15.41 -5.76
N VAL A 135 5.51 14.35 -5.54
CA VAL A 135 5.81 13.78 -4.22
C VAL A 135 7.29 13.41 -4.13
N THR A 136 7.81 13.38 -2.91
CA THR A 136 9.11 12.78 -2.59
C THR A 136 8.90 11.50 -1.80
N ILE A 137 9.56 10.42 -2.19
CA ILE A 137 9.54 9.12 -1.50
C ILE A 137 10.95 8.84 -0.99
N SER A 138 11.10 8.57 0.30
CA SER A 138 12.39 8.53 0.99
C SER A 138 12.38 7.54 2.16
N ASP A 139 13.52 6.94 2.50
CA ASP A 139 13.71 6.18 3.74
C ASP A 139 14.28 7.04 4.89
N LYS A 140 14.53 8.33 4.65
CA LYS A 140 14.82 9.33 5.68
C LYS A 140 13.50 9.87 6.24
N LEU A 141 12.97 9.16 7.24
CA LEU A 141 11.69 9.47 7.87
C LEU A 141 11.74 10.83 8.57
N GLN A 142 10.71 11.65 8.38
CA GLN A 142 10.59 12.95 9.04
C GLN A 142 9.40 13.01 10.01
N GLY A 143 8.36 12.18 9.82
CA GLY A 143 7.16 12.16 10.64
C GLY A 143 6.37 13.48 10.64
N LEU A 144 5.41 13.64 11.54
CA LEU A 144 4.67 14.89 11.62
C LEU A 144 5.63 16.06 11.97
N ARG A 145 5.55 17.14 11.20
CA ARG A 145 6.34 18.37 11.37
C ARG A 145 5.45 19.60 11.47
#